data_AF-A0A944DAK0-F1
#
_entry.id   AF-A0A944DAK0-F1
#
_cell.length_a   1.000
_cell.length_b   1.000
_cell.length_c   1.000
_cell.angle_alpha   90.00
_cell.angle_beta   90.00
_cell.angle_gamma   90.00
#
_symmetry.space_group_name_H-M   'P 1'
#
loop_
_entity.id
_entity.type
_entity.pdbx_description
1 polymer ?
#
loop_
_entity_poly.entity_id
_entity_poly.type
_entity_poly.pdbx_seq_one_letter_code
_entity_poly.pdbx_strand_id
1 'polypeptide(L)'
;MMQAKHLFVWLTALGLLSACAEKDDCGVADTVQEITQVDSGQTRYYLYLKTSGVSDKASFLVLYDHKPSFDACGRADRDAIGEAYVDADRGAPVRAVFAHDTLDIQYVEQAGDSASLQNIEIVVRND
;
A
#
# COMPACT_ATOMS: atom_id res chain seq x y z
N MET A 1 -29.18 -42.49 58.82
CA MET A 1 -30.41 -41.88 58.26
C MET A 1 -29.99 -40.95 57.13
N MET A 2 -30.52 -41.22 55.94
CA MET A 2 -30.31 -40.45 54.70
C MET A 2 -30.95 -39.07 54.78
N GLN A 3 -30.29 -38.07 54.20
CA GLN A 3 -30.97 -37.13 53.31
C GLN A 3 -30.03 -36.75 52.17
N ALA A 4 -30.28 -37.36 51.01
CA ALA A 4 -29.88 -36.83 49.72
C ALA A 4 -30.79 -35.65 49.40
N LYS A 5 -30.22 -34.53 48.96
CA LYS A 5 -30.97 -33.45 48.32
C LYS A 5 -30.21 -33.02 47.07
N HIS A 6 -30.76 -33.42 45.93
CA HIS A 6 -30.34 -33.04 44.58
C HIS A 6 -30.39 -31.52 44.41
N LEU A 7 -29.41 -30.95 43.70
CA LEU A 7 -29.58 -29.91 42.66
C LEU A 7 -28.18 -29.63 42.06
N PHE A 8 -27.88 -30.10 40.86
CA PHE A 8 -28.05 -29.34 39.62
C PHE A 8 -27.13 -28.11 39.53
N VAL A 9 -25.87 -28.29 39.12
CA VAL A 9 -25.15 -27.31 38.31
C VAL A 9 -24.20 -28.07 37.36
N TRP A 10 -24.79 -28.54 36.25
CA TRP A 10 -24.11 -28.49 34.95
C TRP A 10 -23.82 -27.02 34.62
N LEU A 11 -22.83 -26.77 33.77
CA LEU A 11 -22.26 -25.46 33.35
C LEU A 11 -21.07 -24.96 34.17
N THR A 12 -19.86 -25.29 33.72
CA THR A 12 -18.77 -24.32 33.47
C THR A 12 -17.60 -25.01 32.76
N ALA A 13 -17.89 -25.64 31.61
CA ALA A 13 -16.89 -26.08 30.66
C ALA A 13 -17.07 -25.29 29.37
N LEU A 14 -16.91 -23.96 29.43
CA LEU A 14 -16.84 -23.10 28.24
C LEU A 14 -16.20 -21.76 28.62
N GLY A 15 -14.95 -21.82 29.04
CA GLY A 15 -14.15 -20.64 29.34
C GLY A 15 -12.94 -20.60 28.41
N LEU A 16 -13.00 -19.69 27.43
CA LEU A 16 -11.85 -19.02 26.84
C LEU A 16 -11.04 -19.79 25.79
N LEU A 17 -11.69 -20.17 24.68
CA LEU A 17 -11.03 -20.02 23.38
C LEU A 17 -11.24 -18.57 22.92
N SER A 18 -10.48 -17.64 23.51
CA SER A 18 -10.26 -16.36 22.87
C SER A 18 -9.33 -16.62 21.67
N ALA A 19 -9.93 -17.02 20.55
CA ALA A 19 -9.29 -16.88 19.26
C ALA A 19 -9.18 -15.38 18.99
N CYS A 20 -8.11 -14.78 19.50
CA CYS A 20 -7.68 -13.48 19.04
C CYS A 20 -7.32 -13.68 17.58
N ALA A 21 -8.20 -13.26 16.67
CA ALA A 21 -7.80 -12.99 15.31
C ALA A 21 -6.66 -11.96 15.42
N GLU A 22 -5.44 -12.37 15.08
CA GLU A 22 -4.28 -11.47 14.99
C GLU A 22 -4.67 -10.38 13.99
N LYS A 23 -5.09 -9.23 14.51
CA LYS A 23 -5.11 -8.00 13.73
C LYS A 23 -3.65 -7.67 13.50
N ASP A 24 -3.23 -7.60 12.23
CA ASP A 24 -1.93 -7.08 11.86
C ASP A 24 -1.70 -5.75 12.58
N ASP A 25 -0.82 -5.75 13.57
CA ASP A 25 -0.44 -4.55 14.33
C ASP A 25 0.70 -3.88 13.55
N CYS A 26 0.30 -3.10 12.54
CA CYS A 26 1.23 -2.47 11.60
C CYS A 26 2.10 -1.38 12.26
N GLY A 27 1.82 -1.00 13.51
CA GLY A 27 2.38 0.20 14.17
C GLY A 27 1.87 1.49 13.53
N VAL A 28 2.20 1.73 12.26
CA VAL A 28 1.65 2.76 11.38
C VAL A 28 1.50 2.16 9.98
N ALA A 29 0.28 2.20 9.45
CA ALA A 29 0.00 1.71 8.10
C ALA A 29 0.49 2.70 7.04
N ASP A 30 1.07 2.17 5.97
CA ASP A 30 1.40 2.95 4.79
C ASP A 30 0.12 3.35 4.05
N THR A 31 0.10 4.56 3.51
CA THR A 31 -0.99 4.99 2.63
C THR A 31 -0.63 4.66 1.20
N VAL A 32 -1.50 3.94 0.50
CA VAL A 32 -1.30 3.59 -0.91
C VAL A 32 -2.49 4.06 -1.73
N GLN A 33 -2.21 4.83 -2.79
CA GLN A 33 -3.24 5.38 -3.68
C GLN A 33 -2.89 5.05 -5.14
N GLU A 34 -3.83 4.46 -5.87
CA GLU A 34 -3.70 4.31 -7.33
C GLU A 34 -3.73 5.70 -7.98
N ILE A 35 -2.70 6.04 -8.74
CA ILE A 35 -2.59 7.31 -9.46
C ILE A 35 -3.17 7.17 -10.87
N THR A 36 -2.64 6.20 -11.62
CA THR A 36 -3.09 5.94 -12.99
C THR A 36 -2.68 4.54 -13.46
N GLN A 37 -3.14 4.17 -14.64
CA GLN A 37 -2.76 2.93 -15.33
C GLN A 37 -2.57 3.20 -16.83
N VAL A 38 -1.71 2.43 -17.48
CA VAL A 38 -1.49 2.51 -18.93
C VAL A 38 -1.32 1.13 -19.54
N ASP A 39 -1.85 0.95 -20.74
CA ASP A 39 -1.60 -0.25 -21.54
C ASP A 39 -0.36 -0.02 -22.42
N SER A 40 0.63 -0.90 -22.34
CA SER A 40 1.82 -0.90 -23.20
C SER A 40 2.11 -2.31 -23.71
N GLY A 41 1.91 -2.53 -25.01
CA GLY A 41 1.97 -3.86 -25.60
C GLY A 41 0.82 -4.76 -25.11
N GLN A 42 1.17 -5.88 -24.48
CA GLN A 42 0.21 -6.83 -23.88
C GLN A 42 0.07 -6.67 -22.36
N THR A 43 0.78 -5.71 -21.77
CA THR A 43 0.86 -5.52 -20.32
C THR A 43 0.16 -4.23 -19.92
N ARG A 44 -0.66 -4.29 -18.86
CA ARG A 44 -1.22 -3.12 -18.20
C ARG A 44 -0.37 -2.78 -16.98
N TYR A 45 0.11 -1.55 -16.94
CA TYR A 45 0.91 -1.04 -15.86
C TYR A 45 0.07 -0.20 -14.92
N TYR A 46 0.35 -0.28 -13.62
CA TYR A 46 -0.38 0.41 -12.55
C TYR A 46 0.61 1.21 -11.71
N LEU A 47 0.39 2.52 -11.63
CA LEU A 47 1.22 3.43 -10.84
C LEU A 47 0.49 3.79 -9.56
N TYR A 48 1.17 3.61 -8.43
CA TYR A 48 0.68 3.95 -7.10
C TYR A 48 1.59 5.00 -6.46
N LEU A 49 1.00 5.86 -5.63
CA LEU A 49 1.70 6.68 -4.67
C LEU A 49 1.66 5.95 -3.32
N LYS A 50 2.85 5.59 -2.81
CA LYS A 50 3.04 5.02 -1.47
C LYS A 50 3.59 6.11 -0.57
N THR A 51 2.95 6.35 0.56
CA THR A 51 3.45 7.26 1.60
C THR A 51 3.66 6.49 2.88
N SER A 52 4.91 6.47 3.33
CA SER A 52 5.37 5.70 4.49
C SER A 52 6.02 6.63 5.52
N GLY A 53 6.01 6.25 6.80
CA GLY A 53 6.65 7.01 7.88
C GLY A 53 5.68 7.70 8.84
N VAL A 54 6.15 7.90 10.07
CA VAL A 54 5.31 8.37 11.19
C VAL A 54 5.34 9.89 11.36
N SER A 55 6.53 10.46 11.39
CA SER A 55 6.76 11.92 11.48
C SER A 55 7.13 12.47 10.12
N ASP A 56 8.23 11.97 9.55
CA ASP A 56 8.75 12.44 8.28
C ASP A 56 8.25 11.49 7.20
N LYS A 57 7.09 11.84 6.65
CA LYS A 57 6.45 11.05 5.60
C LYS A 57 7.29 11.13 4.32
N ALA A 58 7.70 9.98 3.83
CA ALA A 58 8.35 9.83 2.54
C ALA A 58 7.33 9.31 1.51
N SER A 59 7.39 9.87 0.30
CA SER A 59 6.50 9.50 -0.80
C SER A 59 7.29 8.81 -1.90
N PHE A 60 6.71 7.75 -2.45
CA PHE A 60 7.31 6.93 -3.51
C PHE A 60 6.28 6.69 -4.61
N LEU A 61 6.72 6.77 -5.86
CA LEU A 61 5.97 6.20 -6.97
C LEU A 61 6.37 4.74 -7.12
N VAL A 62 5.38 3.86 -7.15
CA VAL A 62 5.56 2.41 -7.21
C VAL A 62 4.81 1.87 -8.42
N LEU A 63 5.51 1.14 -9.27
CA LEU A 63 4.98 0.61 -10.52
C LEU A 63 4.80 -0.90 -10.43
N TYR A 64 3.65 -1.39 -10.89
CA TYR A 64 3.34 -2.81 -11.01
C TYR A 64 2.93 -3.14 -12.45
N ASP A 65 3.27 -4.33 -12.92
CA ASP A 65 2.82 -4.90 -14.21
C ASP A 65 1.52 -5.71 -14.10
N HIS A 66 1.01 -5.86 -12.89
CA HIS A 66 -0.28 -6.47 -12.58
C HIS A 66 -0.93 -5.74 -11.41
N LYS A 67 -2.26 -5.67 -11.38
CA LYS A 67 -2.96 -4.96 -10.30
C LYS A 67 -2.68 -5.61 -8.93
N PRO A 68 -2.03 -4.90 -7.98
CA PRO A 68 -1.80 -5.42 -6.65
C PRO A 68 -3.07 -5.36 -5.80
N SER A 69 -3.10 -6.17 -4.75
CA SER A 69 -3.96 -5.96 -3.59
C SER A 69 -3.10 -5.57 -2.38
N PHE A 70 -3.66 -4.76 -1.48
CA PHE A 70 -2.94 -4.27 -0.29
C PHE A 70 -3.62 -4.76 0.98
N ASP A 71 -2.81 -5.16 1.96
CA ASP A 71 -3.30 -5.46 3.30
C ASP A 71 -3.60 -4.18 4.09
N ALA A 72 -4.02 -4.33 5.35
CA ALA A 72 -4.33 -3.21 6.22
C ALA A 72 -3.10 -2.35 6.57
N CYS A 73 -1.88 -2.86 6.37
CA CYS A 73 -0.64 -2.15 6.58
C CYS A 73 -0.13 -1.44 5.32
N GLY A 74 -0.80 -1.61 4.18
CA GLY A 74 -0.34 -1.09 2.88
C GLY A 74 0.71 -1.97 2.21
N ARG A 75 0.92 -3.20 2.68
CA ARG A 75 1.83 -4.17 2.02
C ARG A 75 1.12 -4.81 0.83
N ALA A 76 1.79 -4.82 -0.32
CA ALA A 76 1.27 -5.43 -1.54
C ALA A 76 1.36 -6.96 -1.49
N ASP A 77 0.43 -7.63 -2.17
CA ASP A 77 0.43 -9.08 -2.40
C ASP A 77 1.45 -9.57 -3.44
N ARG A 78 2.21 -8.64 -4.02
CA ARG A 78 3.19 -8.87 -5.08
C ARG A 78 4.27 -7.81 -5.07
N ASP A 79 5.38 -8.14 -5.69
CA ASP A 79 6.50 -7.22 -5.82
C ASP A 79 6.23 -6.15 -6.88
N ALA A 80 6.73 -4.95 -6.62
CA ALA A 80 6.78 -3.87 -7.59
C ALA A 80 7.89 -4.14 -8.61
N ILE A 81 7.66 -3.73 -9.86
CA ILE A 81 8.68 -3.78 -10.92
C ILE A 81 9.57 -2.53 -10.94
N GLY A 82 9.17 -1.49 -10.20
CA GLY A 82 9.96 -0.27 -10.05
C GLY A 82 9.44 0.61 -8.92
N GLU A 83 10.35 1.31 -8.26
CA GLU A 83 10.04 2.26 -7.20
C GLU A 83 10.98 3.46 -7.30
N ALA A 84 10.44 4.66 -7.11
CA ALA A 84 11.22 5.91 -7.13
C ALA A 84 10.75 6.89 -6.06
N TYR A 85 11.71 7.52 -5.38
CA TYR A 85 11.45 8.52 -4.34
C TYR A 85 10.96 9.84 -4.94
N VAL A 86 9.86 10.37 -4.42
CA VAL A 86 9.31 11.67 -4.81
C VAL A 86 10.04 12.76 -4.04
N ASP A 87 11.02 13.37 -4.69
CA ASP A 87 11.71 14.56 -4.20
C ASP A 87 10.88 15.84 -4.40
N ALA A 88 10.34 16.39 -3.31
CA ALA A 88 9.54 17.61 -3.34
C ALA A 88 10.36 18.87 -3.68
N ASP A 89 11.68 18.86 -3.45
CA ASP A 89 12.56 20.01 -3.72
C ASP A 89 12.83 20.16 -5.23
N ARG A 90 12.65 19.07 -6.01
CA ARG A 90 12.77 19.08 -7.49
C ARG A 90 11.52 19.62 -8.19
N GLY A 91 10.42 19.81 -7.47
CA GLY A 91 9.16 20.34 -8.00
C GLY A 91 8.06 19.27 -8.12
N ALA A 92 7.14 19.49 -9.06
CA ALA A 92 5.97 18.64 -9.24
C ALA A 92 6.29 17.44 -10.15
N PRO A 93 6.07 16.19 -9.73
CA PRO A 93 6.22 15.05 -10.63
C PRO A 93 5.10 15.08 -11.68
N VAL A 94 5.48 14.93 -12.94
CA VAL A 94 4.53 14.94 -14.09
C VAL A 94 4.57 13.66 -14.88
N ARG A 95 5.67 12.90 -14.79
CA ARG A 95 5.84 11.68 -15.56
C ARG A 95 6.72 10.68 -14.83
N ALA A 96 6.29 9.43 -14.82
CA ALA A 96 7.04 8.28 -14.37
C ALA A 96 7.53 7.51 -15.62
N VAL A 97 8.84 7.36 -15.78
CA VAL A 97 9.45 6.69 -16.92
C VAL A 97 10.04 5.36 -16.47
N PHE A 98 9.54 4.26 -17.02
CA PHE A 98 10.08 2.93 -16.78
C PHE A 98 10.88 2.47 -18.00
N ALA A 99 12.19 2.28 -17.82
CA ALA A 99 13.11 1.84 -18.85
C ALA A 99 14.28 1.10 -18.19
N HIS A 100 14.79 0.04 -18.84
CA HIS A 100 15.92 -0.76 -18.33
C HIS A 100 15.74 -1.18 -16.86
N ASP A 101 14.57 -1.71 -16.53
CA ASP A 101 14.20 -2.16 -15.17
C ASP A 101 14.31 -1.07 -14.08
N THR A 102 14.28 0.21 -14.48
CA THR A 102 14.41 1.36 -13.58
C THR A 102 13.23 2.30 -13.75
N LEU A 103 12.66 2.76 -12.63
CA LEU A 103 11.65 3.81 -12.60
C LEU A 103 12.32 5.15 -12.28
N ASP A 104 12.14 6.14 -13.16
CA ASP A 104 12.59 7.52 -12.96
C ASP A 104 11.40 8.48 -12.96
N ILE A 105 11.57 9.63 -12.29
CA ILE A 105 10.55 10.66 -12.14
C ILE A 105 11.03 11.93 -12.84
N GLN A 106 10.22 12.42 -13.78
CA GLN A 106 10.39 13.72 -14.39
C GLN A 106 9.55 14.76 -13.66
N TYR A 107 10.17 15.90 -13.41
CA TYR A 107 9.61 17.01 -12.63
C TYR A 107 9.43 18.24 -13.50
N VAL A 108 8.49 19.09 -13.12
CA VAL A 108 8.41 20.48 -13.58
C VAL A 108 8.57 21.41 -12.38
N GLU A 109 9.32 22.49 -12.58
CA GLU A 109 9.39 23.57 -11.59
C GLU A 109 8.00 24.18 -11.43
N GLN A 110 7.40 24.01 -10.24
CA GLN A 110 6.13 24.65 -9.94
C GLN A 110 6.40 26.01 -9.27
N ALA A 111 5.92 27.08 -9.88
CA ALA A 111 5.72 28.35 -9.19
C ALA A 111 4.40 28.30 -8.42
N GLY A 112 4.44 27.87 -7.15
CA GLY A 112 3.33 28.01 -6.21
C GLY A 112 2.56 26.73 -5.88
N ASP A 113 2.08 26.70 -4.65
CA ASP A 113 1.57 25.58 -3.84
C ASP A 113 0.86 24.41 -4.55
N SER A 114 1.27 23.21 -4.13
CA SER A 114 0.64 21.90 -4.31
C SER A 114 0.67 21.31 -5.73
N ALA A 115 1.76 20.62 -6.03
CA ALA A 115 1.82 19.63 -7.10
C ALA A 115 0.76 18.55 -6.86
N SER A 116 -0.27 18.48 -7.71
CA SER A 116 -1.21 17.37 -7.64
C SER A 116 -0.52 16.10 -8.13
N LEU A 117 -0.18 15.22 -7.20
CA LEU A 117 0.39 13.89 -7.47
C LEU A 117 -0.57 12.95 -8.24
N GLN A 118 -1.77 13.43 -8.59
CA GLN A 118 -2.82 12.63 -9.22
C GLN A 118 -2.77 12.61 -10.76
N ASN A 119 -1.93 13.44 -11.39
CA ASN A 119 -1.86 13.58 -12.85
C ASN A 119 -0.48 13.23 -13.41
N ILE A 120 0.08 12.09 -12.99
CA ILE A 120 1.40 11.63 -13.44
C ILE A 120 1.22 10.69 -14.63
N GLU A 121 1.86 10.99 -15.76
CA GLU A 121 1.86 10.12 -16.94
C GLU A 121 2.82 8.93 -16.74
N ILE A 122 2.44 7.72 -17.18
CA ILE A 122 3.35 6.57 -17.24
C ILE A 122 3.90 6.44 -18.66
N VAL A 123 5.22 6.36 -18.80
CA VAL A 123 5.89 6.04 -20.07
C VAL A 123 6.76 4.81 -19.90
N VAL A 124 6.40 3.73 -20.59
CA VAL A 124 7.15 2.47 -20.61
C VAL A 124 7.96 2.39 -21.90
N ARG A 125 9.28 2.19 -21.79
CA ARG A 125 10.18 2.03 -22.93
C ARG A 125 10.71 0.60 -22.95
N ASN A 126 10.40 -0.11 -24.03
CA ASN A 126 10.94 -1.43 -24.33
C ASN A 126 11.97 -1.24 -25.44
N ASP A 127 13.20 -0.94 -25.07
CA ASP A 127 14.34 -0.83 -26.00
C ASP A 127 15.20 -2.10 -26.02
#